data_AF-A0A933FFC5-F1
#
_entry.id   AF-A0A933FFC5-F1
#
_cell.length_a   1.000
_cell.length_b   1.000
_cell.length_c   1.000
_cell.angle_alpha   90.00
_cell.angle_beta   90.00
_cell.angle_gamma   90.00
#
_symmetry.space_group_name_H-M   'P 1'
#
loop_
_entity.id
_entity.type
_entity.pdbx_description
1 polymer ?
#
loop_
_entity_poly.entity_id
_entity_poly.type
_entity_poly.pdbx_seq_one_letter_code
_entity_poly.pdbx_strand_id
1 'polypeptide(L)'
;MKRISIRHVNAFTTAAYSGNPAGVVPDARGLSEETMQLIARELAMSETAFVLPSTIKIAGLQIRWFTPATEVPLCGHATIAAFHTLAEEGMYGMRQNGTYRFAVQTKSGVLRVIVEKRTRGTTIEFQLPVPAFSVSRKTPRALLQA
;
A
#
# COMPACT_ATOMS: atom_id res chain seq x y z
N MET A 1 -18.88 19.75 1.31
CA MET A 1 -17.70 19.03 0.73
C MET A 1 -16.96 18.31 1.85
N LYS A 2 -16.56 17.05 1.67
CA LYS A 2 -15.74 16.28 2.62
C LYS A 2 -14.26 16.59 2.34
N ARG A 3 -13.47 16.92 3.37
CA ARG A 3 -12.01 17.07 3.25
C ARG A 3 -11.34 15.71 3.43
N ILE A 4 -10.41 15.38 2.55
CA ILE A 4 -9.64 14.13 2.57
C ILE A 4 -8.17 14.50 2.44
N SER A 5 -7.34 13.98 3.35
CA SER A 5 -5.88 14.13 3.25
C SER A 5 -5.34 13.06 2.30
N ILE A 6 -4.50 13.47 1.37
CA ILE A 6 -3.86 12.59 0.39
C ILE A 6 -2.37 12.91 0.39
N ARG A 7 -1.54 11.86 0.45
CA ARG A 7 -0.09 11.94 0.36
C ARG A 7 0.36 11.30 -0.95
N HIS A 8 1.16 12.02 -1.72
CA HIS A 8 1.89 11.47 -2.85
C HIS A 8 3.25 11.01 -2.33
N VAL A 9 3.51 9.70 -2.41
CA VAL A 9 4.77 9.11 -1.93
C VAL A 9 5.40 8.26 -3.02
N ASN A 10 6.67 8.51 -3.29
CA ASN A 10 7.48 7.66 -4.14
C ASN A 10 8.11 6.54 -3.31
N ALA A 11 7.65 5.31 -3.53
CA ALA A 11 8.22 4.13 -2.88
C ALA A 11 9.58 3.75 -3.49
N PHE A 12 10.39 3.03 -2.70
CA PHE A 12 11.71 2.50 -3.09
C PHE A 12 12.75 3.55 -3.46
N THR A 13 12.63 4.76 -2.93
CA THR A 13 13.63 5.81 -3.13
C THR A 13 13.73 6.72 -1.90
N THR A 14 14.86 7.42 -1.80
CA THR A 14 15.07 8.57 -0.91
C THR A 14 15.24 9.87 -1.70
N ALA A 15 15.26 9.81 -3.03
CA ALA A 15 15.40 10.96 -3.91
C ALA A 15 14.05 11.39 -4.50
N ALA A 16 13.83 12.69 -4.59
CA ALA A 16 12.63 13.24 -5.22
C ALA A 16 12.51 12.80 -6.70
N TYR A 17 11.28 12.69 -7.19
CA TYR A 17 10.95 12.37 -8.60
C TYR A 17 11.55 11.07 -9.14
N SER A 18 11.83 10.09 -8.27
CA SER A 18 12.32 8.76 -8.63
C SER A 18 11.50 7.69 -7.92
N GLY A 19 11.79 6.41 -8.15
CA GLY A 19 11.04 5.32 -7.51
C GLY A 19 9.66 5.09 -8.15
N ASN A 20 8.73 4.55 -7.37
CA ASN A 20 7.39 4.22 -7.85
C ASN A 20 6.31 5.02 -7.09
N PRO A 21 5.59 5.95 -7.73
CA PRO A 21 4.61 6.81 -7.07
C PRO A 21 3.36 6.04 -6.65
N ALA A 22 2.88 6.33 -5.45
CA ALA A 22 1.58 5.89 -4.96
C ALA A 22 0.86 7.03 -4.24
N GLY A 23 -0.47 7.03 -4.39
CA GLY A 23 -1.36 7.84 -3.59
C GLY A 23 -1.61 7.16 -2.24
N VAL A 24 -1.69 7.92 -1.16
CA VAL A 24 -2.02 7.38 0.16
C VAL A 24 -3.06 8.24 0.83
N VAL A 25 -4.17 7.62 1.22
CA VAL A 25 -5.17 8.20 2.12
C VAL A 25 -4.96 7.57 3.50
N PRO A 26 -4.27 8.26 4.44
CA PRO A 26 -3.87 7.68 5.73
C PRO A 26 -5.04 7.46 6.69
N ASP A 27 -6.19 8.09 6.44
CA ASP A 27 -7.44 7.85 7.15
C ASP A 27 -8.63 7.87 6.17
N ALA A 28 -9.05 6.69 5.74
CA ALA A 28 -10.15 6.48 4.81
C ALA A 28 -11.48 6.13 5.51
N ARG A 29 -11.61 6.45 6.82
CA ARG A 29 -12.86 6.20 7.56
C ARG A 29 -14.06 6.90 6.91
N GLY A 30 -15.14 6.13 6.78
CA GLY A 30 -16.41 6.59 6.21
C GLY A 30 -16.31 6.94 4.72
N LEU A 31 -15.32 6.42 3.98
CA LEU A 31 -15.36 6.39 2.52
C LEU A 31 -16.02 5.08 2.07
N SER A 32 -16.93 5.17 1.11
CA SER A 32 -17.45 3.99 0.43
C SER A 32 -16.42 3.46 -0.58
N GLU A 33 -16.61 2.24 -1.05
CA GLU A 33 -15.78 1.65 -2.11
C GLU A 33 -15.82 2.50 -3.39
N GLU A 34 -17.00 2.96 -3.79
CA GLU A 34 -17.19 3.81 -4.98
C GLU A 34 -16.43 5.13 -4.81
N THR A 35 -16.45 5.70 -3.60
CA THR A 35 -15.70 6.93 -3.31
C THR A 35 -14.20 6.69 -3.39
N MET A 36 -13.69 5.58 -2.84
CA MET A 36 -12.26 5.22 -2.94
C MET A 36 -11.85 5.04 -4.41
N GLN A 37 -12.68 4.37 -5.21
CA GLN A 37 -12.43 4.19 -6.64
C GLN A 37 -12.42 5.52 -7.41
N LEU A 38 -13.36 6.43 -7.11
CA LEU A 38 -13.39 7.77 -7.71
C LEU A 38 -12.15 8.58 -7.36
N ILE A 39 -11.69 8.52 -6.10
CA ILE A 39 -10.45 9.18 -5.67
C ILE A 39 -9.24 8.59 -6.41
N ALA A 40 -9.12 7.26 -6.47
CA ALA A 40 -8.01 6.62 -7.16
C ALA A 40 -7.98 6.96 -8.66
N ARG A 41 -9.17 7.06 -9.29
CA ARG A 41 -9.31 7.50 -10.67
C ARG A 41 -8.85 8.95 -10.86
N GLU A 42 -9.25 9.85 -9.95
CA GLU A 42 -8.88 11.26 -9.98
C GLU A 42 -7.36 11.46 -9.83
N LEU A 43 -6.72 10.69 -8.96
CA LEU A 43 -5.27 10.77 -8.73
C LEU A 43 -4.44 10.22 -9.90
N ALA A 44 -5.01 9.32 -10.72
CA ALA A 44 -4.38 8.73 -11.91
C ALA A 44 -2.98 8.13 -11.69
N MET A 45 -2.68 7.70 -10.46
CA MET A 45 -1.44 6.96 -10.12
C MET A 45 -1.64 5.47 -10.36
N SER A 46 -0.55 4.69 -10.44
CA SER A 46 -0.60 3.23 -10.59
C SER A 46 -1.54 2.61 -9.55
N GLU A 47 -1.34 2.97 -8.28
CA GLU A 47 -2.22 2.57 -7.18
C GLU A 47 -2.34 3.67 -6.11
N THR A 48 -3.51 3.71 -5.48
CA THR A 48 -3.78 4.51 -4.28
C THR A 48 -4.12 3.58 -3.11
N ALA A 49 -3.39 3.69 -2.01
CA ALA A 49 -3.63 2.97 -0.77
C ALA A 49 -4.60 3.75 0.15
N PHE A 50 -5.59 3.07 0.68
CA PHE A 50 -6.55 3.59 1.65
C PHE A 50 -6.38 2.83 2.96
N VAL A 51 -6.08 3.56 4.04
CA VAL A 51 -5.91 2.98 5.38
C VAL A 51 -7.21 3.10 6.16
N LEU A 52 -7.69 1.98 6.70
CA LEU A 52 -8.93 1.88 7.45
C LEU A 52 -8.70 1.18 8.81
N PRO A 53 -9.62 1.35 9.78
CA PRO A 53 -9.74 0.43 10.89
C PRO A 53 -9.97 -0.99 10.38
N SER A 54 -9.32 -1.96 11.00
CA SER A 54 -9.58 -3.38 10.72
C SER A 54 -11.01 -3.75 11.11
N THR A 55 -11.64 -4.63 10.33
CA THR A 55 -12.94 -5.25 10.66
C THR A 55 -12.77 -6.63 11.29
N ILE A 56 -11.53 -7.12 11.45
CA ILE A 56 -11.21 -8.43 12.03
C ILE A 56 -10.31 -8.29 13.26
N LYS A 57 -10.51 -9.15 14.27
CA LYS A 57 -9.79 -9.07 15.55
C LYS A 57 -8.28 -9.28 15.44
N ILE A 58 -7.82 -10.05 14.46
CA ILE A 58 -6.41 -10.43 14.30
C ILE A 58 -5.56 -9.38 13.58
N ALA A 59 -6.14 -8.26 13.16
CA ALA A 59 -5.44 -7.18 12.48
C ALA A 59 -5.74 -5.82 13.15
N GLY A 60 -4.74 -4.96 13.23
CA GLY A 60 -4.85 -3.63 13.85
C GLY A 60 -5.35 -2.55 12.89
N LEU A 61 -5.20 -2.78 11.59
CA LEU A 61 -5.68 -1.91 10.52
C LEU A 61 -6.01 -2.72 9.27
N GLN A 62 -6.70 -2.10 8.32
CA GLN A 62 -6.94 -2.62 6.98
C GLN A 62 -6.29 -1.67 5.97
N ILE A 63 -5.74 -2.23 4.89
CA ILE A 63 -5.36 -1.46 3.70
C ILE A 63 -6.11 -2.02 2.50
N ARG A 64 -6.67 -1.11 1.70
CA ARG A 64 -7.25 -1.38 0.39
C ARG A 64 -6.46 -0.63 -0.68
N TRP A 65 -6.31 -1.22 -1.86
CA TRP A 65 -5.56 -0.60 -2.96
C TRP A 65 -6.41 -0.52 -4.20
N PHE A 66 -6.41 0.64 -4.82
CA PHE A 66 -7.15 0.88 -6.04
C PHE A 66 -6.22 1.42 -7.11
N THR A 67 -6.27 0.79 -8.28
CA THR A 67 -5.83 1.42 -9.53
C THR A 67 -6.90 2.44 -9.96
N PRO A 68 -6.67 3.24 -11.01
CA PRO A 68 -7.69 4.14 -11.54
C PRO A 68 -8.97 3.43 -12.03
N ALA A 69 -8.88 2.12 -12.30
CA ALA A 69 -9.97 1.33 -12.87
C ALA A 69 -10.62 0.34 -11.89
N THR A 70 -9.87 -0.22 -10.95
CA THR A 70 -10.36 -1.30 -10.08
C THR A 70 -9.54 -1.45 -8.80
N GLU A 71 -10.14 -2.11 -7.80
CA GLU A 71 -9.45 -2.55 -6.59
C GLU A 71 -8.57 -3.78 -6.86
N VAL A 72 -7.35 -3.77 -6.33
CA VAL A 72 -6.41 -4.90 -6.38
C VAL A 72 -6.23 -5.52 -5.00
N PRO A 73 -6.02 -6.85 -4.92
CA PRO A 73 -6.08 -7.54 -3.63
C PRO A 73 -4.85 -7.32 -2.73
N LEU A 74 -3.72 -6.95 -3.36
CA LEU A 74 -2.44 -6.66 -2.71
C LEU A 74 -1.60 -5.77 -3.64
N CYS A 75 -0.93 -4.76 -3.10
CA CYS A 75 0.05 -3.97 -3.84
C CYS A 75 1.29 -3.66 -2.98
N GLY A 76 2.47 -4.02 -3.48
CA GLY A 76 3.72 -3.91 -2.71
C GLY A 76 4.15 -2.47 -2.45
N HIS A 77 4.41 -1.70 -3.51
CA HIS A 77 4.94 -0.34 -3.39
C HIS A 77 3.96 0.61 -2.68
N ALA A 78 2.66 0.46 -2.92
CA ALA A 78 1.63 1.23 -2.22
C ALA A 78 1.52 0.85 -0.72
N THR A 79 1.88 -0.38 -0.34
CA THR A 79 2.04 -0.76 1.08
C THR A 79 3.24 -0.05 1.72
N ILE A 80 4.38 -0.01 1.03
CA ILE A 80 5.57 0.75 1.49
C ILE A 80 5.23 2.22 1.67
N ALA A 81 4.58 2.83 0.67
CA ALA A 81 4.13 4.22 0.71
C ALA A 81 3.15 4.49 1.86
N ALA A 82 2.19 3.60 2.09
CA ALA A 82 1.23 3.72 3.19
C ALA A 82 1.92 3.71 4.55
N PHE A 83 2.78 2.72 4.82
CA PHE A 83 3.46 2.65 6.12
C PHE A 83 4.51 3.74 6.31
N HIS A 84 5.18 4.19 5.25
CA HIS A 84 6.03 5.38 5.31
C HIS A 84 5.20 6.60 5.74
N THR A 85 4.04 6.81 5.12
CA THR A 85 3.11 7.91 5.48
C THR A 85 2.67 7.83 6.94
N LEU A 86 2.22 6.66 7.39
CA LEU A 86 1.77 6.46 8.78
C LEU A 86 2.91 6.70 9.78
N ALA A 87 4.13 6.29 9.44
CA ALA A 87 5.31 6.50 10.26
C ALA A 87 5.67 7.99 10.37
N GLU A 88 5.67 8.72 9.26
CA GLU A 88 5.92 10.18 9.23
C GLU A 88 4.86 10.95 10.03
N GLU A 89 3.60 10.55 9.94
CA GLU A 89 2.48 11.20 10.66
C GLU A 89 2.36 10.76 12.13
N GLY A 90 3.24 9.86 12.59
CA GLY A 90 3.20 9.35 13.97
C GLY A 90 1.93 8.58 14.33
N MET A 91 1.26 8.02 13.31
CA MET A 91 0.02 7.26 13.46
C MET A 91 0.29 5.86 13.99
N TYR A 92 -0.75 5.21 14.51
CA TYR A 92 -0.67 3.84 15.05
C TYR A 92 0.47 3.63 16.06
N GLY A 93 0.77 4.65 16.86
CA GLY A 93 1.80 4.60 17.90
C GLY A 93 3.23 4.89 17.42
N MET A 94 3.44 5.20 16.13
CA MET A 94 4.78 5.45 15.54
C MET A 94 5.32 6.86 15.81
N ARG A 95 5.08 7.41 17.00
CA ARG A 95 5.50 8.78 17.36
C ARG A 95 7.00 8.90 17.64
N GLN A 96 7.69 7.80 17.90
CA GLN A 96 9.10 7.76 18.26
C GLN A 96 9.86 6.81 17.32
N ASN A 97 11.19 6.84 17.39
CA ASN A 97 11.99 5.83 16.71
C ASN A 97 11.80 4.46 17.37
N GLY A 98 11.82 3.40 16.59
CA GLY A 98 11.63 2.04 17.09
C GLY A 98 11.21 1.05 16.00
N THR A 99 11.00 -0.19 16.43
CA THR A 99 10.50 -1.28 15.59
C THR A 99 9.04 -1.53 15.91
N TYR A 100 8.18 -1.42 14.91
CA TYR A 100 6.74 -1.61 15.01
C TYR A 100 6.32 -2.81 14.18
N ARG A 101 5.35 -3.58 14.67
CA ARG A 101 4.83 -4.76 13.99
C ARG A 101 3.32 -4.64 13.85
N PHE A 102 2.84 -4.83 12.63
CA PHE A 102 1.43 -4.72 12.29
C PHE A 102 0.93 -5.99 11.63
N ALA A 103 -0.25 -6.42 12.07
CA ALA A 103 -1.10 -7.32 11.28
C ALA A 103 -2.11 -6.45 10.53
N VAL A 104 -2.12 -6.58 9.22
CA VAL A 104 -2.89 -5.74 8.30
C VAL A 104 -3.91 -6.60 7.58
N GLN A 105 -5.18 -6.26 7.68
CA GLN A 105 -6.23 -6.89 6.90
C GLN A 105 -6.13 -6.42 5.44
N THR A 106 -6.17 -7.38 4.53
CA THR A 106 -6.13 -7.15 3.07
C THR A 106 -7.13 -8.11 2.40
N LYS A 107 -7.42 -7.91 1.10
CA LYS A 107 -8.21 -8.90 0.33
C LYS A 107 -7.47 -10.22 0.13
N SER A 108 -6.14 -10.22 0.19
CA SER A 108 -5.29 -11.41 0.14
C SER A 108 -5.08 -12.09 1.51
N GLY A 109 -5.81 -11.68 2.55
CA GLY A 109 -5.65 -12.17 3.93
C GLY A 109 -4.85 -11.22 4.81
N VAL A 110 -4.28 -11.71 5.90
CA VAL A 110 -3.53 -10.87 6.85
C VAL A 110 -2.08 -10.75 6.43
N LEU A 111 -1.65 -9.53 6.13
CA LEU A 111 -0.26 -9.18 5.83
C LEU A 111 0.46 -8.77 7.12
N ARG A 112 1.65 -9.33 7.37
CA ARG A 112 2.51 -8.92 8.48
C ARG A 112 3.52 -7.90 7.98
N VAL A 113 3.52 -6.72 8.59
CA VAL A 113 4.41 -5.61 8.24
C VAL A 113 5.27 -5.24 9.44
N ILE A 114 6.56 -5.06 9.20
CA ILE A 114 7.54 -4.56 10.16
C ILE A 114 7.97 -3.17 9.68
N VAL A 115 7.93 -2.20 10.58
CA VAL A 115 8.42 -0.83 10.32
C VAL A 115 9.57 -0.56 11.27
N GLU A 116 10.76 -0.29 10.73
CA GLU A 116 11.88 0.23 11.48
C GLU A 116 12.00 1.74 11.24
N LYS A 117 11.53 2.53 12.20
CA LYS A 117 11.63 3.99 12.16
C LYS A 117 12.90 4.45 12.87
N ARG A 118 13.76 5.18 12.16
CA ARG A 118 15.01 5.74 12.67
C ARG A 118 15.12 7.21 12.25
N THR A 119 15.97 7.98 12.94
CA THR A 119 16.21 9.40 12.60
C THR A 119 16.70 9.60 11.16
N ARG A 120 17.43 8.61 10.60
CA ARG A 120 18.01 8.69 9.25
C ARG A 120 17.09 8.11 8.16
N GLY A 121 15.90 7.61 8.51
CA GLY A 121 14.98 7.00 7.56
C GLY A 121 14.15 5.88 8.17
N THR A 122 13.11 5.49 7.43
CA THR A 122 12.17 4.43 7.82
C THR A 122 12.26 3.28 6.83
N THR A 123 12.52 2.08 7.31
CA THR A 123 12.48 0.84 6.51
C THR A 123 11.15 0.13 6.76
N ILE A 124 10.52 -0.37 5.69
CA ILE A 124 9.26 -1.11 5.76
C ILE A 124 9.49 -2.48 5.10
N GLU A 125 9.17 -3.53 5.83
CA GLU A 125 9.32 -4.91 5.38
C GLU A 125 8.01 -5.67 5.57
N PHE A 126 7.67 -6.54 4.62
CA PHE A 126 6.55 -7.45 4.76
C PHE A 126 6.75 -8.69 3.88
N GLN A 127 6.15 -9.79 4.31
CA GLN A 127 6.24 -11.04 3.57
C GLN A 127 5.08 -11.16 2.58
N LEU A 128 5.42 -11.30 1.31
CA LEU A 128 4.45 -11.62 0.26
C LEU A 128 4.05 -13.10 0.34
N PRO A 129 2.86 -13.46 -0.19
CA PRO A 129 2.50 -14.86 -0.41
C PRO A 129 3.59 -15.58 -1.21
N VAL A 130 3.83 -16.86 -0.87
CA VAL A 130 4.77 -17.69 -1.63
C VAL A 130 4.27 -17.78 -3.08
N PRO A 131 5.07 -17.39 -4.07
CA PRO A 131 4.65 -17.45 -5.46
C PRO A 131 4.45 -18.90 -5.89
N ALA A 132 3.34 -19.16 -6.59
CA ALA A 132 3.11 -20.42 -7.27
C ALA A 132 3.56 -20.29 -8.73
N PHE A 133 4.42 -21.21 -9.17
CA PHE A 133 4.91 -21.25 -10.55
C PHE A 133 4.26 -22.41 -11.29
N SER A 134 3.90 -22.19 -12.55
CA SER A 134 3.45 -23.24 -13.45
C SER A 134 4.16 -23.11 -14.80
N VAL A 135 4.44 -24.23 -15.45
CA VAL A 135 5.10 -24.25 -16.76
C VAL A 135 4.04 -24.03 -17.84
N SER A 136 4.13 -22.93 -18.59
CA SER A 136 3.37 -22.77 -19.84
C SER A 136 4.07 -23.55 -20.95
N ARG A 137 3.39 -24.56 -21.53
CA ARG A 137 3.87 -25.26 -22.75
C ARG A 137 3.64 -24.47 -24.03
N LYS A 138 2.91 -23.34 -23.97
CA LYS A 138 2.74 -22.44 -25.10
C LYS A 138 3.81 -21.37 -25.02
N THR A 139 4.69 -21.31 -26.01
CA THR A 139 5.59 -20.17 -26.19
C THR A 139 4.72 -18.93 -26.42
N PRO A 140 4.83 -17.89 -25.58
CA PRO A 140 4.16 -16.61 -25.83
C PRO A 140 4.45 -16.13 -27.25
N ARG A 141 3.43 -15.70 -27.99
CA ARG A 141 3.60 -15.19 -29.37
C ARG A 141 4.68 -14.11 -29.47
N ALA A 142 4.82 -13.28 -28.44
CA ALA A 142 5.85 -12.24 -28.34
C ALA A 142 7.30 -12.79 -28.38
N LEU A 143 7.52 -14.04 -28.00
CA LEU A 143 8.83 -14.70 -28.02
C LEU A 143 9.07 -15.52 -29.30
N LEU A 144 8.09 -15.59 -30.21
CA LEU A 144 8.17 -16.34 -31.48
C LEU A 144 8.52 -15.44 -32.68
N GLN A 145 8.76 -14.14 -32.48
CA GLN A 145 9.02 -13.15 -33.53
C GLN A 145 10.48 -12.67 -33.58
N ALA A 146 11.41 -13.41 -32.98
CA ALA A 146 12.86 -13.16 -33.06
C ALA A 146 13.50 -14.00 -34.17
#